data_AF-A0A3D1HQU2-F1
#
_entry.id   AF-A0A3D1HQU2-F1
#
_cell.length_a   1.000
_cell.length_b   1.000
_cell.length_c   1.000
_cell.angle_alpha   90.00
_cell.angle_beta   90.00
_cell.angle_gamma   90.00
#
_symmetry.space_group_name_H-M   'P 1'
#
loop_
_entity.id
_entity.type
_entity.pdbx_description
1 polymer ?
#
loop_
_entity_poly.entity_id
_entity_poly.type
_entity_poly.pdbx_seq_one_letter_code
_entity_poly.pdbx_strand_id
1 'polypeptide(L)'
;AATQADGVTRMTGVSELRVKETDRIAVVADGIAAAGGSVSYDEDSMTVTGGNIAGGVTIASQHDHRIAMSFLTLGMVSDAAITVTGCMTINTSFPDFATLMNGCGAALAAAGGDT
;
A
#
# COMPACT_ATOMS: atom_id res chain seq x y z
N ALA A 1 3.15 4.31 6.64
CA ALA A 1 4.03 4.86 7.69
C ALA A 1 4.39 6.31 7.41
N ALA A 2 5.19 6.61 6.37
CA ALA A 2 5.52 8.00 6.00
C ALA A 2 4.29 8.89 5.77
N THR A 3 3.21 8.31 5.22
CA THR A 3 1.90 8.96 5.07
C THR A 3 1.29 9.45 6.38
N GLN A 4 1.73 8.96 7.53
CA GLN A 4 1.17 9.25 8.86
C GLN A 4 2.19 9.94 9.79
N ALA A 5 3.37 10.28 9.27
CA ALA A 5 4.39 11.00 10.03
C ALA A 5 4.13 12.51 9.96
N ASP A 6 4.51 13.25 11.00
CA ASP A 6 4.49 14.71 10.92
C ASP A 6 5.59 15.19 9.95
N GLY A 7 5.20 15.97 8.93
CA GLY A 7 6.12 16.58 7.98
C GLY A 7 6.44 15.71 6.76
N VAL A 8 7.69 15.78 6.29
CA VAL A 8 8.12 15.21 5.00
C VAL A 8 9.14 14.10 5.23
N THR A 9 8.85 12.91 4.69
CA THR A 9 9.80 11.81 4.59
C THR A 9 10.38 11.77 3.18
N ARG A 10 11.70 11.88 3.05
CA ARG A 10 12.42 11.74 1.77
C ARG A 10 13.31 10.52 1.78
N MET A 11 13.10 9.63 0.82
CA MET A 11 13.89 8.43 0.59
C MET A 11 14.69 8.63 -0.69
N THR A 12 16.02 8.66 -0.60
CA THR A 12 16.96 8.81 -1.73
C THR A 12 17.73 7.51 -1.96
N GLY A 13 18.33 7.30 -3.14
CA GLY A 13 19.06 6.07 -3.44
C GLY A 13 18.14 4.87 -3.64
N VAL A 14 16.90 5.09 -4.08
CA VAL A 14 15.89 4.04 -4.22
C VAL A 14 15.81 3.46 -5.64
N SER A 15 16.67 3.90 -6.56
CA SER A 15 16.72 3.43 -7.97
C SER A 15 16.72 1.90 -8.14
N GLU A 16 17.37 1.15 -7.25
CA GLU A 16 17.36 -0.34 -7.27
C GLU A 16 15.96 -0.96 -7.15
N LEU A 17 15.00 -0.25 -6.56
CA LEU A 17 13.60 -0.71 -6.44
C LEU A 17 12.83 -0.63 -7.77
N ARG A 18 13.39 0.03 -8.79
CA ARG A 18 12.82 0.13 -10.15
C ARG A 18 13.21 -1.03 -11.07
N VAL A 19 14.33 -1.73 -10.78
CA VAL A 19 14.95 -2.72 -11.69
C VAL A 19 14.41 -4.15 -11.49
N LYS A 20 13.37 -4.31 -10.67
CA LYS A 20 12.72 -5.62 -10.45
C LYS A 20 11.61 -5.85 -11.48
N GLU A 21 10.97 -7.03 -11.43
CA GLU A 21 9.82 -7.40 -12.26
C GLU A 21 8.62 -6.44 -12.12
N THR A 22 8.63 -5.55 -11.13
CA THR A 22 7.65 -4.49 -10.90
C THR A 22 8.36 -3.25 -10.38
N ASP A 23 8.10 -2.09 -10.98
CA ASP A 23 8.56 -0.80 -10.44
C ASP A 23 7.74 -0.49 -9.17
N ARG A 24 8.28 -0.93 -8.03
CA ARG A 24 7.60 -0.79 -6.73
C ARG A 24 7.43 0.65 -6.31
N ILE A 25 8.32 1.56 -6.75
CA ILE A 25 8.21 2.98 -6.41
C ILE A 25 6.98 3.56 -7.09
N ALA A 26 6.85 3.32 -8.39
CA ALA A 26 5.70 3.80 -9.16
C ALA A 26 4.39 3.28 -8.55
N VAL A 27 4.27 1.96 -8.33
CA VAL A 27 3.02 1.38 -7.79
C VAL A 27 2.68 1.91 -6.39
N VAL A 28 3.68 2.06 -5.50
CA VAL A 28 3.45 2.60 -4.16
C VAL A 28 3.05 4.07 -4.21
N ALA A 29 3.74 4.88 -5.00
CA ALA A 29 3.42 6.29 -5.11
C ALA A 29 2.05 6.51 -5.78
N ASP A 30 1.76 5.82 -6.87
CA ASP A 30 0.47 5.91 -7.55
C ASP A 30 -0.68 5.48 -6.64
N GLY A 31 -0.49 4.42 -5.86
CA GLY A 31 -1.50 3.97 -4.89
C GLY A 31 -1.69 4.95 -3.72
N ILE A 32 -0.62 5.57 -3.21
CA ILE A 32 -0.71 6.62 -2.18
C ILE A 32 -1.46 7.84 -2.75
N ALA A 33 -1.10 8.28 -3.96
CA ALA A 33 -1.73 9.41 -4.63
C ALA A 33 -3.22 9.13 -4.90
N ALA A 34 -3.56 7.94 -5.39
CA ALA A 34 -4.94 7.52 -5.61
C ALA A 34 -5.76 7.52 -4.31
N ALA A 35 -5.17 7.08 -3.20
CA ALA A 35 -5.81 7.11 -1.88
C ALA A 35 -5.90 8.52 -1.26
N GLY A 36 -5.50 9.57 -1.99
CA GLY A 36 -5.57 10.97 -1.55
C GLY A 36 -4.35 11.46 -0.76
N GLY A 37 -3.28 10.67 -0.70
CA GLY A 37 -2.03 11.05 -0.03
C GLY A 37 -1.13 11.95 -0.90
N SER A 38 -0.24 12.70 -0.25
CA SER A 38 0.73 13.57 -0.93
C SER A 38 2.07 12.86 -1.12
N VAL A 39 2.39 12.53 -2.36
CA VAL A 39 3.64 11.84 -2.74
C VAL A 39 4.17 12.37 -4.07
N SER A 40 5.48 12.42 -4.20
CA SER A 40 6.19 12.66 -5.46
C SER A 40 7.39 11.74 -5.55
N TYR A 41 7.78 11.35 -6.76
CA TYR A 41 8.98 10.54 -6.97
C TYR A 41 9.70 10.94 -8.25
N ASP A 42 11.00 10.69 -8.28
CA ASP A 42 11.86 10.79 -9.45
C ASP A 42 12.66 9.48 -9.61
N GLU A 43 13.61 9.44 -10.54
CA GLU A 43 14.39 8.23 -10.85
C GLU A 43 15.08 7.60 -9.63
N ASP A 44 15.50 8.39 -8.64
CA ASP A 44 16.28 7.91 -7.49
C ASP A 44 15.69 8.31 -6.12
N SER A 45 14.55 9.00 -6.10
CA SER A 45 13.94 9.46 -4.86
C SER A 45 12.42 9.31 -4.82
N MET A 46 11.90 9.14 -3.61
CA MET A 46 10.48 9.22 -3.29
C MET A 46 10.30 10.11 -2.05
N THR A 47 9.42 11.09 -2.16
CA THR A 47 9.08 12.04 -1.10
C THR A 47 7.60 11.90 -0.76
N VAL A 48 7.31 11.62 0.51
CA VAL A 48 5.95 11.50 1.03
C VAL A 48 5.76 12.57 2.09
N THR A 49 4.73 13.40 1.94
CA THR A 49 4.30 14.34 2.98
C THR A 49 3.21 13.65 3.77
N GLY A 50 3.39 13.54 5.09
CA GLY A 50 2.39 12.93 5.93
C GLY A 50 1.15 13.81 6.08
N GLY A 51 0.03 13.16 6.35
CA GLY A 51 -1.28 13.78 6.42
C GLY A 51 -2.40 12.77 6.32
N ASN A 52 -3.60 13.25 6.03
CA ASN A 52 -4.77 12.40 5.90
C ASN A 52 -4.70 11.52 4.65
N ILE A 53 -5.30 10.32 4.73
CA ILE A 53 -5.50 9.41 3.60
C ILE A 53 -7.00 9.21 3.46
N ALA A 54 -7.57 9.69 2.36
CA ALA A 54 -9.00 9.58 2.11
C ALA A 54 -9.43 8.12 1.95
N GLY A 55 -8.62 7.29 1.29
CA GLY A 55 -8.99 5.92 0.95
C GLY A 55 -10.12 5.86 -0.08
N GLY A 56 -11.01 4.86 0.00
CA GLY A 56 -12.15 4.73 -0.92
C GLY A 56 -11.75 4.31 -2.34
N VAL A 57 -10.58 3.70 -2.48
CA VAL A 57 -10.00 3.31 -3.78
C VAL A 57 -9.72 1.82 -3.85
N THR A 58 -9.61 1.34 -5.08
CA THR A 58 -9.14 -0.02 -5.40
C THR A 58 -7.72 0.05 -5.95
N ILE A 59 -6.79 -0.66 -5.31
CA ILE A 59 -5.37 -0.70 -5.68
C ILE A 59 -4.99 -2.11 -6.14
N ALA A 60 -4.37 -2.22 -7.32
CA ALA A 60 -3.85 -3.49 -7.82
C ALA A 60 -2.46 -3.76 -7.22
N SER A 61 -2.27 -4.94 -6.61
CA SER A 61 -0.97 -5.32 -6.03
C SER A 61 0.10 -5.64 -7.07
N GLN A 62 -0.28 -5.78 -8.35
CA GLN A 62 0.59 -6.23 -9.43
C GLN A 62 1.33 -7.54 -9.11
N HIS A 63 0.62 -8.47 -8.45
CA HIS A 63 1.15 -9.75 -7.98
C HIS A 63 2.28 -9.64 -6.92
N ASP A 64 2.51 -8.47 -6.34
CA ASP A 64 3.50 -8.27 -5.28
C ASP A 64 2.84 -8.34 -3.88
N HIS A 65 3.24 -9.34 -3.09
CA HIS A 65 2.70 -9.54 -1.75
C HIS A 65 2.99 -8.38 -0.80
N ARG A 66 4.12 -7.68 -0.97
CA ARG A 66 4.49 -6.54 -0.12
C ARG A 66 3.63 -5.34 -0.43
N ILE A 67 3.35 -5.10 -1.71
CA ILE A 67 2.42 -4.05 -2.13
C ILE A 67 1.03 -4.34 -1.57
N ALA A 68 0.57 -5.59 -1.71
CA ALA A 68 -0.74 -5.99 -1.20
C ALA A 68 -0.87 -5.75 0.32
N MET A 69 0.07 -6.28 1.13
CA MET A 69 0.07 -6.10 2.58
C MET A 69 0.22 -4.63 3.00
N SER A 70 1.02 -3.84 2.26
CA SER A 70 1.23 -2.42 2.56
C SER A 70 -0.07 -1.61 2.42
N PHE A 71 -0.83 -1.84 1.34
CA PHE A 71 -2.07 -1.11 1.11
C PHE A 71 -3.24 -1.60 1.97
N LEU A 72 -3.29 -2.90 2.31
CA LEU A 72 -4.20 -3.39 3.34
C LEU A 72 -3.93 -2.72 4.70
N THR A 73 -2.65 -2.53 5.04
CA THR A 73 -2.25 -1.82 6.27
C THR A 73 -2.58 -0.34 6.21
N LEU A 74 -2.40 0.31 5.05
CA LEU A 74 -2.77 1.71 4.84
C LEU A 74 -4.29 1.91 5.02
N GLY A 75 -5.10 0.96 4.56
CA GLY A 75 -6.55 0.99 4.70
C GLY A 75 -7.07 0.99 6.14
N MET A 76 -6.23 0.60 7.11
CA MET A 76 -6.60 0.63 8.53
C MET A 76 -6.53 2.02 9.16
N VAL A 77 -5.86 2.97 8.49
CA VAL A 77 -5.66 4.34 8.99
C VAL A 77 -6.24 5.40 8.04
N SER A 78 -6.94 4.97 6.99
CA SER A 78 -7.62 5.86 6.05
C SER A 78 -9.06 6.13 6.47
N ASP A 79 -9.61 7.26 6.03
CA ASP A 79 -10.99 7.67 6.35
C ASP A 79 -12.03 6.68 5.77
N ALA A 80 -11.79 6.21 4.55
CA ALA A 80 -12.58 5.17 3.89
C ALA A 80 -11.73 3.93 3.59
N ALA A 81 -12.37 2.77 3.47
CA ALA A 81 -11.69 1.51 3.20
C ALA A 81 -10.90 1.54 1.88
N ILE A 82 -9.75 0.86 1.86
CA ILE A 82 -8.98 0.59 0.64
C ILE A 82 -9.22 -0.87 0.25
N THR A 83 -9.63 -1.10 -1.00
CA THR A 83 -9.73 -2.43 -1.57
C THR A 83 -8.44 -2.77 -2.32
N VAL A 84 -7.91 -3.97 -2.12
CA VAL A 84 -6.68 -4.41 -2.78
C VAL A 84 -6.94 -5.66 -3.60
N THR A 85 -6.65 -5.62 -4.90
CA THR A 85 -6.76 -6.78 -5.79
C THR A 85 -5.41 -7.48 -5.93
N GLY A 86 -5.43 -8.76 -6.33
CA GLY A 86 -4.20 -9.56 -6.45
C GLY A 86 -3.61 -10.03 -5.11
N CYS A 87 -4.43 -10.09 -4.04
CA CYS A 87 -3.98 -10.51 -2.70
C CYS A 87 -3.60 -12.00 -2.59
N MET A 88 -3.87 -12.83 -3.61
CA MET A 88 -3.52 -14.27 -3.59
C MET A 88 -2.02 -14.52 -3.39
N THR A 89 -1.16 -13.60 -3.84
CA THR A 89 0.29 -13.74 -3.69
C THR A 89 0.77 -13.53 -2.26
N ILE A 90 -0.05 -13.00 -1.35
CA ILE A 90 0.28 -12.91 0.07
C ILE A 90 0.55 -14.31 0.64
N ASN A 91 -0.28 -15.29 0.30
CA ASN A 91 -0.20 -16.66 0.83
C ASN A 91 1.10 -17.39 0.48
N THR A 92 1.85 -16.95 -0.54
CA THR A 92 3.15 -17.56 -0.87
C THR A 92 4.27 -17.14 0.07
N SER A 93 4.10 -16.00 0.76
CA SER A 93 5.13 -15.40 1.62
C SER A 93 4.72 -15.31 3.09
N PHE A 94 3.44 -15.04 3.34
CA PHE A 94 2.87 -14.89 4.67
C PHE A 94 1.46 -15.52 4.70
N PRO A 95 1.36 -16.85 4.78
CA PRO A 95 0.08 -17.50 4.99
C PRO A 95 -0.58 -16.98 6.28
N ASP A 96 -1.91 -16.94 6.29
CA ASP A 96 -2.74 -16.48 7.41
C ASP A 96 -2.58 -15.00 7.82
N PHE A 97 -1.95 -14.16 6.98
CA PHE A 97 -1.78 -12.73 7.22
C PHE A 97 -3.09 -12.04 7.69
N ALA A 98 -4.19 -12.23 6.96
CA ALA A 98 -5.47 -11.61 7.31
C ALA A 98 -5.99 -12.08 8.68
N THR A 99 -5.90 -13.38 8.96
CA THR A 99 -6.31 -13.97 10.25
C THR A 99 -5.51 -13.37 11.40
N LEU A 100 -4.19 -13.28 11.25
CA LEU A 100 -3.30 -12.73 12.28
C LEU A 100 -3.55 -11.23 12.51
N MET A 101 -3.66 -10.46 11.43
CA MET A 101 -3.95 -9.02 11.53
C MET A 101 -5.31 -8.77 12.17
N ASN A 102 -6.33 -9.54 11.82
CA ASN A 102 -7.66 -9.44 12.46
C ASN A 102 -7.61 -9.83 13.94
N GLY A 103 -6.79 -10.82 14.31
CA GLY A 103 -6.52 -11.15 15.71
C GLY A 103 -5.87 -10.01 16.50
N CYS A 104 -5.17 -9.10 15.82
CA CYS A 104 -4.58 -7.88 16.38
C CYS A 104 -5.50 -6.65 16.30
N GLY A 105 -6.75 -6.80 15.86
CA GLY A 105 -7.74 -5.71 15.78
C GLY A 105 -7.88 -5.05 14.41
N ALA A 106 -7.26 -5.60 13.36
CA ALA A 106 -7.57 -5.18 12.00
C ALA A 106 -8.99 -5.62 11.58
N ALA A 107 -9.55 -4.95 10.57
CA ALA A 107 -10.83 -5.29 9.97
C ALA A 107 -10.65 -5.69 8.49
N LEU A 108 -9.76 -6.65 8.22
CA LEU A 108 -9.53 -7.15 6.87
C LEU A 108 -10.59 -8.18 6.51
N ALA A 109 -11.24 -7.98 5.37
CA ALA A 109 -12.21 -8.90 4.81
C ALA A 109 -11.93 -9.13 3.32
N ALA A 110 -12.32 -10.31 2.81
CA ALA A 110 -12.40 -10.49 1.37
C ALA A 110 -13.49 -9.54 0.84
N ALA A 111 -13.18 -8.77 -0.20
CA ALA A 111 -14.20 -8.02 -0.92
C ALA A 111 -15.22 -9.04 -1.42
N GLY A 112 -16.49 -8.89 -1.01
CA GLY A 112 -17.57 -9.75 -1.50
C GLY A 112 -17.58 -9.70 -3.02
N GLY A 113 -17.26 -10.82 -3.66
CA GLY A 113 -17.56 -10.97 -5.07
C GLY A 113 -19.07 -11.04 -5.19
N ASP A 114 -19.66 -10.19 -6.03
CA ASP A 114 -20.96 -10.49 -6.60
C ASP A 114 -20.88 -11.92 -7.16
N THR A 115 -21.69 -12.81 -6.58
CA THR A 115 -22.03 -14.10 -7.18
C THR A 115 -22.77 -13.91 -8.48
#